data_AF-A0A4Q4UTW4-F1
#
_entry.id   AF-A0A4Q4UTW4-F1
#
_cell.length_a   1.000
_cell.length_b   1.000
_cell.length_c   1.000
_cell.angle_alpha   90.00
_cell.angle_beta   90.00
_cell.angle_gamma   90.00
#
_symmetry.space_group_name_H-M   'P 1'
#
loop_
_entity.id
_entity.type
_entity.pdbx_description
1 polymer ?
#
loop_
_entity_poly.entity_id
_entity_poly.type
_entity_poly.pdbx_seq_one_letter_code
_entity_poly.pdbx_strand_id
1 'polypeptide(L)'
;MFLVRVLIGKVEDVGRLQSNFRSTQVRPGVPGWNCVAWLKEALKSVVRDGGGPGTAIKEWDSILDTAIWYVATKRAEHRFDGSVKYDTSRAATWDMLEGKELIP
;
A
#
# COMPACT_ATOMS: atom_id res chain seq x y z
N MET A 1 8.63 13.99 -3.19
CA MET A 1 8.95 12.55 -3.15
C MET A 1 7.93 11.83 -4.01
N PHE A 2 8.36 11.22 -5.12
CA PHE A 2 7.46 10.54 -6.05
C PHE A 2 7.04 9.19 -5.46
N LEU A 3 5.76 9.05 -5.17
CA LEU A 3 5.17 7.82 -4.63
C LEU A 3 3.93 7.47 -5.43
N VAL A 4 3.63 6.18 -5.48
CA VAL A 4 2.30 5.69 -5.83
C VAL A 4 1.57 5.26 -4.56
N ARG A 5 0.25 5.17 -4.65
CA ARG A 5 -0.64 4.64 -3.61
C ARG A 5 -1.46 3.52 -4.21
N VAL A 6 -1.68 2.50 -3.40
CA VAL A 6 -2.58 1.39 -3.72
C VAL A 6 -3.63 1.33 -2.61
N LEU A 7 -4.88 1.56 -2.97
CA LEU A 7 -6.02 1.44 -2.05
C LEU A 7 -6.43 -0.03 -2.01
N ILE A 8 -6.31 -0.65 -0.84
CA ILE A 8 -6.58 -2.08 -0.63
C ILE A 8 -7.81 -2.34 0.25
N GLY A 9 -8.42 -1.31 0.84
CA GLY A 9 -9.56 -1.44 1.75
C GLY A 9 -10.03 -0.13 2.37
N LYS A 10 -11.20 -0.18 3.03
CA LYS A 10 -11.82 0.96 3.76
C LYS A 10 -11.74 0.78 5.27
N VAL A 11 -11.07 1.69 5.96
CA VAL A 11 -10.86 1.61 7.41
C VAL A 11 -12.15 1.97 8.15
N GLU A 12 -12.69 1.03 8.92
CA GLU A 12 -13.87 1.26 9.77
C GLU A 12 -13.51 1.84 11.12
N ASP A 13 -12.42 1.34 11.72
CA ASP A 13 -11.91 1.80 13.01
C ASP A 13 -10.41 2.14 12.90
N VAL A 14 -10.13 3.45 12.88
CA VAL A 14 -8.77 3.97 12.78
C VAL A 14 -7.96 3.68 14.04
N GLY A 15 -8.59 3.69 15.22
CA GLY A 15 -7.90 3.43 16.50
C GLY A 15 -7.41 1.99 16.59
N ARG A 16 -8.24 1.03 16.16
CA ARG A 16 -7.87 -0.38 16.06
C ARG A 16 -6.78 -0.63 15.02
N LEU A 17 -6.89 -0.01 13.85
CA LEU A 17 -5.85 -0.10 12.82
C LEU A 17 -4.50 0.42 13.34
N GLN A 18 -4.50 1.59 13.97
CA GLN A 18 -3.29 2.18 14.55
C GLN A 18 -2.70 1.29 15.65
N SER A 19 -3.54 0.71 16.51
CA SER A 19 -3.09 -0.19 17.58
C SER A 19 -2.39 -1.43 17.00
N ASN A 20 -2.97 -2.06 15.97
CA ASN A 20 -2.36 -3.19 15.26
C ASN A 20 -1.00 -2.84 14.65
N PHE A 21 -0.88 -1.68 14.01
CA PHE A 21 0.38 -1.23 13.42
C PHE A 21 1.43 -0.93 14.50
N ARG A 22 1.05 -0.25 15.58
CA ARG A 22 1.97 0.04 16.69
C ARG A 22 2.45 -1.22 17.41
N SER A 23 1.64 -2.28 17.46
CA SER A 23 2.06 -3.56 18.04
C SER A 23 3.01 -4.37 17.13
N THR A 24 3.13 -4.01 15.85
CA THR A 24 4.03 -4.72 14.93
C THR A 24 5.48 -4.31 15.18
N GLN A 25 6.27 -5.22 15.71
CA GLN A 25 7.66 -4.97 16.09
C GLN A 25 8.53 -4.58 14.89
N VAL A 26 9.41 -3.59 15.09
CA VAL A 26 10.54 -3.35 14.17
C VAL A 26 11.73 -4.17 14.67
N ARG A 27 12.36 -4.94 13.78
CA ARG A 27 13.47 -5.84 14.10
C ARG A 27 14.74 -5.46 13.33
N PRO A 28 15.49 -4.43 13.75
CA PRO A 28 16.75 -4.05 13.11
C PRO A 28 17.76 -5.19 13.14
N GLY A 29 18.57 -5.32 12.09
CA GLY A 29 19.66 -6.31 12.03
C GLY A 29 19.23 -7.75 11.74
N VAL A 30 17.93 -8.03 11.66
CA VAL A 30 17.43 -9.34 11.20
C VAL A 30 17.53 -9.41 9.66
N PRO A 31 18.25 -10.39 9.09
CA PRO A 31 18.34 -10.55 7.64
C PRO A 31 16.95 -10.66 6.98
N GLY A 32 16.74 -9.91 5.91
CA GLY A 32 15.44 -9.85 5.20
C GLY A 32 14.38 -8.98 5.88
N TRP A 33 14.66 -8.41 7.06
CA TRP A 33 13.76 -7.46 7.69
C TRP A 33 13.87 -6.07 7.05
N ASN A 34 12.79 -5.63 6.41
CA ASN A 34 12.67 -4.33 5.77
C ASN A 34 11.23 -3.82 5.88
N CYS A 35 10.93 -2.67 5.26
CA CYS A 35 9.59 -2.08 5.28
C CYS A 35 8.52 -2.99 4.64
N VAL A 36 8.88 -3.81 3.65
CA VAL A 36 7.97 -4.75 2.99
C VAL A 36 7.63 -5.92 3.91
N ALA A 37 8.64 -6.49 4.59
CA ALA A 37 8.44 -7.54 5.58
C ALA A 37 7.60 -7.05 6.78
N TRP A 38 7.88 -5.84 7.27
CA TRP A 38 7.09 -5.23 8.33
C TRP A 38 5.62 -5.02 7.89
N LEU A 39 5.38 -4.51 6.68
CA LEU A 39 4.02 -4.29 6.17
C LEU A 39 3.25 -5.60 6.03
N LYS A 40 3.91 -6.67 5.56
CA LYS A 40 3.32 -8.02 5.49
C LYS A 40 2.85 -8.51 6.86
N GLU A 41 3.68 -8.37 7.90
CA GLU A 41 3.30 -8.76 9.26
C GLU A 41 2.17 -7.87 9.82
N ALA A 42 2.27 -6.55 9.63
CA ALA A 42 1.27 -5.59 10.10
C ALA A 42 -0.11 -5.84 9.50
N LEU A 43 -0.19 -6.05 8.18
CA LEU A 43 -1.44 -6.36 7.49
C LEU A 43 -2.01 -7.72 7.92
N LYS A 44 -1.17 -8.73 8.13
CA LYS A 44 -1.62 -10.02 8.69
C LYS A 44 -2.24 -9.85 10.08
N SER A 45 -1.68 -8.97 10.92
CA SER A 45 -2.26 -8.68 12.24
C SER A 45 -3.65 -8.07 12.11
N VAL A 46 -3.81 -7.08 11.22
CA VAL A 46 -5.09 -6.40 10.96
C VAL A 46 -6.15 -7.38 10.47
N VAL A 47 -5.81 -8.27 9.54
CA VAL A 47 -6.72 -9.30 9.03
C VAL A 47 -7.15 -10.28 10.14
N ARG A 48 -6.21 -10.68 11.01
CA ARG A 48 -6.47 -11.64 12.10
C ARG A 48 -7.30 -11.05 13.23
N ASP A 49 -7.14 -9.76 13.54
CA ASP A 49 -7.90 -9.06 14.58
C ASP A 49 -9.41 -8.94 14.26
N GLY A 50 -9.83 -9.32 13.05
CA GLY A 50 -11.21 -9.13 12.59
C GLY A 50 -11.66 -7.67 12.61
N GLY A 51 -10.69 -6.74 12.68
CA GLY A 51 -10.84 -5.34 13.09
C GLY A 51 -10.62 -4.31 12.00
N GLY A 52 -10.98 -4.67 10.76
CA GLY A 52 -11.00 -3.81 9.57
C GLY A 52 -10.14 -4.39 8.44
N PRO A 53 -10.37 -4.04 7.16
CA PRO A 53 -11.41 -3.19 6.55
C PRO A 53 -12.64 -4.01 6.09
N GLY A 54 -13.87 -3.51 6.23
CA GLY A 54 -15.11 -4.25 5.89
C GLY A 54 -15.12 -4.86 4.48
N THR A 55 -14.60 -4.10 3.50
CA THR A 55 -14.25 -4.58 2.16
C THR A 55 -12.76 -4.37 1.94
N ALA A 56 -12.00 -5.46 1.75
CA ALA A 56 -10.55 -5.39 1.60
C ALA A 56 -9.97 -6.56 0.81
N ILE A 57 -8.90 -6.27 0.07
CA ILE A 57 -8.01 -7.30 -0.46
C ILE A 57 -7.09 -7.74 0.67
N LYS A 58 -7.13 -9.04 1.00
CA LYS A 58 -6.39 -9.63 2.12
C LYS A 58 -5.14 -10.39 1.67
N GLU A 59 -5.07 -10.72 0.38
CA GLU A 59 -3.98 -11.49 -0.20
C GLU A 59 -2.73 -10.61 -0.38
N TRP A 60 -1.72 -10.87 0.45
CA TRP A 60 -0.48 -10.10 0.47
C TRP A 60 0.23 -10.09 -0.88
N ASP A 61 0.31 -11.24 -1.55
CA ASP A 61 1.04 -11.35 -2.82
C ASP A 61 0.33 -10.52 -3.91
N SER A 62 -1.00 -10.54 -3.97
CA SER A 62 -1.77 -9.69 -4.89
C SER A 62 -1.57 -8.19 -4.64
N ILE A 63 -1.47 -7.76 -3.39
CA ILE A 63 -1.18 -6.36 -3.04
C ILE A 63 0.22 -5.98 -3.52
N LEU A 64 1.21 -6.82 -3.26
CA LEU A 64 2.60 -6.58 -3.65
C LEU A 64 2.75 -6.54 -5.16
N ASP A 65 2.19 -7.51 -5.88
CA ASP A 65 2.22 -7.60 -7.34
C ASP A 65 1.58 -6.36 -7.97
N THR A 66 0.43 -5.92 -7.44
CA THR A 66 -0.24 -4.71 -7.91
C THR A 66 0.61 -3.46 -7.68
N ALA A 67 1.25 -3.33 -6.51
CA ALA A 67 2.12 -2.20 -6.23
C ALA A 67 3.33 -2.16 -7.17
N ILE A 68 3.98 -3.31 -7.42
CA ILE A 68 5.12 -3.42 -8.34
C ILE A 68 4.68 -3.08 -9.76
N TRP A 69 3.59 -3.69 -10.23
CA TRP A 69 3.02 -3.41 -11.55
C TRP A 69 2.71 -1.93 -11.72
N TYR A 70 2.03 -1.32 -10.75
CA TYR A 70 1.58 0.06 -10.86
C TYR A 70 2.75 1.06 -10.89
N VAL A 71 3.79 0.83 -10.09
CA VAL A 71 5.04 1.63 -10.16
C VAL A 71 5.67 1.50 -11.56
N ALA A 72 5.74 0.29 -12.11
CA ALA A 72 6.31 0.06 -13.44
C ALA A 72 5.51 0.77 -14.53
N THR A 73 4.18 0.72 -14.47
CA THR A 73 3.27 1.45 -15.37
C THR A 73 3.52 2.95 -15.30
N LYS A 74 3.55 3.55 -14.09
CA LYS A 74 3.79 5.00 -13.93
C LYS A 74 5.18 5.43 -14.37
N ARG A 75 6.17 4.55 -14.26
CA ARG A 75 7.51 4.79 -14.81
C ARG A 75 7.48 4.81 -16.34
N ALA A 76 6.77 3.88 -16.99
CA ALA A 76 6.61 3.85 -18.44
C ALA A 76 5.82 5.06 -18.97
N GLU A 77 4.92 5.61 -18.16
CA GLU A 77 4.19 6.85 -18.45
C GLU A 77 4.99 8.13 -18.14
N HIS A 78 6.29 8.02 -17.84
CA HIS A 78 7.16 9.17 -17.57
C HIS A 78 6.73 10.03 -16.38
N ARG A 79 5.99 9.46 -15.42
CA ARG A 79 5.49 10.23 -14.26
C ARG A 79 6.60 10.81 -13.40
N PHE A 80 7.72 10.09 -13.28
CA PHE A 80 8.74 10.39 -12.28
C PHE A 80 9.96 11.14 -12.84
N ASP A 81 10.06 11.28 -14.17
CA ASP A 81 11.23 11.87 -14.83
C ASP A 81 11.00 13.32 -15.32
N GLY A 82 9.76 13.82 -15.21
CA GLY A 82 9.41 15.19 -15.58
C GLY A 82 9.16 15.39 -17.09
N SER A 83 9.19 14.33 -17.90
CA SER A 83 8.93 14.42 -19.34
C SER A 83 7.46 14.68 -19.66
N VAL A 84 6.55 14.28 -18.76
CA VAL A 84 5.11 14.54 -18.85
C VAL A 84 4.67 15.37 -17.64
N LYS A 85 3.80 16.36 -17.88
CA LYS A 85 3.25 17.21 -16.81
C LYS A 85 2.18 16.46 -16.02
N TYR A 86 2.51 16.12 -14.78
CA TYR A 86 1.57 15.62 -13.78
C TYR A 86 1.46 16.60 -12.60
N ASP A 87 0.33 16.54 -11.90
CA ASP A 87 0.19 17.22 -10.61
C ASP A 87 1.06 16.52 -9.57
N THR A 88 2.23 17.11 -9.29
CA THR A 88 3.21 16.58 -8.35
C THR A 88 2.78 16.69 -6.89
N SER A 89 1.69 17.41 -6.60
CA SER A 89 1.09 17.47 -5.26
C SER A 89 0.29 16.21 -4.92
N ARG A 90 -0.06 15.39 -5.93
CA ARG A 90 -0.88 14.19 -5.77
C ARG A 90 -0.11 12.94 -6.18
N ALA A 91 -0.06 11.97 -5.26
CA ALA A 91 0.47 10.64 -5.58
C ALA A 91 -0.50 9.89 -6.50
N ALA A 92 0.03 9.23 -7.53
CA ALA A 92 -0.78 8.38 -8.40
C ALA A 92 -1.43 7.29 -7.53
N THR A 93 -2.72 7.02 -7.72
CA THR A 93 -3.48 6.16 -6.82
C THR A 93 -4.29 5.13 -7.61
N TRP A 94 -3.97 3.86 -7.40
CA TRP A 94 -4.72 2.72 -7.92
C TRP A 94 -5.69 2.20 -6.87
N ASP A 95 -6.94 1.98 -7.24
CA ASP A 95 -7.96 1.36 -6.41
C ASP A 95 -8.08 -0.13 -6.74
N MET A 96 -7.62 -1.00 -5.84
CA MET A 96 -7.74 -2.45 -6.02
C MET A 96 -9.14 -2.99 -5.74
N LEU A 97 -10.00 -2.23 -5.04
CA LEU A 97 -11.37 -2.64 -4.80
C LEU A 97 -12.22 -2.48 -6.07
N GLU A 98 -11.99 -1.40 -6.81
CA GLU A 98 -12.73 -1.09 -8.04
C GLU A 98 -11.95 -1.43 -9.32
N GLY A 99 -10.68 -1.81 -9.22
CA GLY A 99 -9.83 -2.17 -10.35
C GLY A 99 -9.53 -1.01 -11.29
N LYS A 100 -9.40 0.21 -10.76
CA LYS A 100 -9.23 1.42 -11.57
C LYS A 100 -8.27 2.43 -10.95
N GLU A 101 -7.75 3.31 -11.80
CA GLU A 101 -6.97 4.45 -11.37
C GLU A 101 -7.88 5.60 -10.90
N LEU A 102 -7.60 6.16 -9.72
CA LEU A 102 -8.31 7.32 -9.17
C LEU A 102 -7.55 8.62 -9.41
N ILE A 103 -6.22 8.54 -9.40
CA ILE A 103 -5.32 9.67 -9.61
C ILE A 103 -4.22 9.17 -10.55
N PRO A 104 -4.15 9.70 -11.78
CA PRO A 104 -3.10 9.34 -12.71
C PRO A 104 -1.75 9.86 -12.28
#